data_AF-A0A3M0LU54-F1
#
_entry.id   AF-A0A3M0LU54-F1
#
_cell.length_a   1.000
_cell.length_b   1.000
_cell.length_c   1.000
_cell.angle_alpha   90.00
_cell.angle_beta   90.00
_cell.angle_gamma   90.00
#
_symmetry.space_group_name_H-M   'P 1'
#
loop_
_entity.id
_entity.type
_entity.pdbx_description
1 polymer ?
#
loop_
_entity_poly.entity_id
_entity_poly.type
_entity_poly.pdbx_seq_one_letter_code
_entity_poly.pdbx_strand_id
1 'polypeptide(L)'
;MLTFGKKLNFRPLLIALFCCLFFGYLSNLILLMTSEELGWNFRTVIWSALVGISVFLFITLIYYPNVLQDEFNYFTISDQEIIFYDYGDRYQKFKLLFLGNNAPEKHIKLADIKNVRIVGKNEIKKISFPLPFDMMHIYFMGIISMHLNPFGFELELVNGQKIYLSIARDRIYHSEDTSIKATEALNMIKQRMS
;
A
#
# COMPACT_ATOMS: atom_id res chain seq x y z
N MET A 1 10.33 17.06 -12.46
CA MET A 1 9.66 16.41 -11.30
C MET A 1 9.56 14.90 -11.56
N LEU A 2 10.20 14.10 -10.73
CA LEU A 2 10.18 12.63 -10.82
C LEU A 2 9.15 12.07 -9.85
N THR A 3 8.30 11.14 -10.31
CA THR A 3 7.23 10.55 -9.49
C THR A 3 7.42 9.05 -9.34
N PHE A 4 7.25 8.53 -8.13
CA PHE A 4 7.38 7.11 -7.83
C PHE A 4 6.15 6.57 -7.12
N GLY A 5 5.90 5.27 -7.27
CA GLY A 5 4.84 4.54 -6.62
C GLY A 5 3.43 4.92 -7.07
N LYS A 6 2.45 4.59 -6.23
CA LYS A 6 1.02 4.70 -6.55
C LYS A 6 0.30 5.56 -5.53
N LYS A 7 -0.42 6.59 -6.00
CA LYS A 7 -1.23 7.47 -5.16
C LYS A 7 -2.30 6.70 -4.38
N LEU A 8 -2.51 7.12 -3.14
CA LEU A 8 -3.60 6.62 -2.32
C LEU A 8 -4.93 6.95 -2.98
N ASN A 9 -5.85 5.99 -2.95
CA ASN A 9 -7.20 6.17 -3.48
C ASN A 9 -8.21 5.35 -2.67
N PHE A 10 -9.49 5.45 -3.00
CA PHE A 10 -10.56 4.74 -2.30
C PHE A 10 -10.68 3.26 -2.66
N ARG A 11 -9.78 2.70 -3.49
CA ARG A 11 -9.84 1.29 -3.90
C ARG A 11 -9.82 0.31 -2.71
N PRO A 12 -9.01 0.50 -1.66
CA PRO A 12 -9.03 -0.35 -0.47
C PRO A 12 -10.42 -0.42 0.18
N LEU A 13 -11.08 0.72 0.33
CA LEU A 13 -12.43 0.79 0.89
C LEU A 13 -13.47 0.15 -0.01
N LEU A 14 -13.38 0.36 -1.33
CA LEU A 14 -14.29 -0.28 -2.29
C LEU A 14 -14.16 -1.80 -2.28
N ILE A 15 -12.93 -2.33 -2.19
CA ILE A 15 -12.69 -3.78 -2.05
C ILE A 15 -13.27 -4.28 -0.73
N ALA A 16 -13.00 -3.59 0.38
CA ALA A 16 -13.54 -3.97 1.68
C ALA A 16 -15.08 -3.99 1.69
N LEU A 17 -15.71 -2.98 1.08
CA LEU A 17 -17.16 -2.88 0.96
C LEU A 17 -17.74 -3.98 0.06
N PHE A 18 -17.09 -4.26 -1.07
CA PHE A 18 -17.48 -5.37 -1.94
C PHE A 18 -17.43 -6.71 -1.19
N CYS A 19 -16.33 -6.98 -0.47
CA CYS A 19 -16.20 -8.18 0.36
C CYS A 19 -17.27 -8.23 1.46
N CYS A 20 -17.56 -7.11 2.13
CA CYS A 20 -18.63 -7.01 3.12
C CYS A 20 -19.97 -7.47 2.55
N LEU A 21 -20.35 -6.94 1.38
CA LEU A 21 -21.61 -7.28 0.72
C LEU A 21 -21.60 -8.72 0.22
N PHE A 22 -20.50 -9.18 -0.36
CA PHE A 22 -20.36 -10.53 -0.89
C PHE A 22 -20.46 -11.59 0.20
N PHE A 23 -19.68 -11.48 1.28
CA PHE A 23 -19.70 -12.45 2.38
C PHE A 23 -20.97 -12.33 3.23
N GLY A 24 -21.53 -11.12 3.36
CA GLY A 24 -22.85 -10.93 3.95
C GLY A 24 -23.94 -11.65 3.14
N TYR A 25 -23.96 -11.48 1.83
CA TYR A 25 -24.92 -12.17 0.96
C TYR A 25 -24.73 -13.69 0.99
N LEU A 26 -23.48 -14.17 0.88
CA LEU A 26 -23.16 -15.60 0.89
C LEU A 26 -23.57 -16.27 2.20
N SER A 27 -23.31 -15.62 3.35
CA SER A 27 -23.75 -16.14 4.65
C SER A 27 -25.27 -16.17 4.78
N ASN A 28 -25.99 -15.20 4.23
CA ASN A 28 -27.46 -15.23 4.18
C ASN A 28 -27.96 -16.44 3.37
N LEU A 29 -27.38 -16.71 2.20
CA LEU A 29 -27.74 -17.88 1.38
C LEU A 29 -27.55 -19.20 2.14
N ILE A 30 -26.41 -19.35 2.84
CA ILE A 30 -26.12 -20.55 3.64
C ILE A 30 -27.13 -20.71 4.78
N LEU A 31 -27.46 -19.62 5.48
CA LEU A 31 -28.43 -19.66 6.56
C LEU A 31 -29.84 -20.00 6.06
N LEU A 32 -30.26 -19.46 4.92
CA LEU A 32 -31.55 -19.78 4.30
C LEU A 32 -31.65 -21.24 3.86
N MET A 33 -30.55 -21.84 3.39
CA MET A 33 -30.51 -23.27 3.02
C MET A 33 -30.53 -24.22 4.22
N THR A 34 -30.11 -23.76 5.40
CA THR A 34 -29.98 -24.58 6.61
C THR A 34 -31.12 -24.38 7.60
N SER A 35 -31.91 -23.31 7.46
CA SER A 35 -33.13 -23.09 8.23
C SER A 35 -34.29 -23.88 7.63
N GLU A 36 -34.94 -24.73 8.42
CA GLU A 36 -36.19 -25.44 8.04
C GLU A 36 -37.35 -24.46 7.76
N GLU A 37 -37.28 -23.24 8.32
CA GLU A 37 -38.18 -22.15 7.97
C GLU A 37 -37.74 -21.47 6.66
N LEU A 38 -38.39 -21.86 5.56
CA LEU A 38 -38.21 -21.25 4.25
C LEU A 38 -38.87 -19.85 4.23
N GLY A 39 -38.21 -18.85 4.84
CA GLY A 39 -38.71 -17.49 4.91
C GLY A 39 -37.61 -16.45 5.19
N TRP A 40 -37.83 -15.22 4.72
CA TRP A 40 -36.98 -14.08 5.06
C TRP A 40 -37.15 -13.74 6.55
N ASN A 41 -36.37 -14.41 7.40
CA ASN A 41 -36.38 -14.17 8.83
C ASN A 41 -35.46 -12.99 9.15
N PHE A 42 -35.96 -11.99 9.88
CA PHE A 42 -35.17 -10.82 10.30
C PHE A 42 -33.87 -11.22 11.03
N ARG A 43 -33.89 -12.35 11.74
CA ARG A 43 -32.72 -12.90 12.44
C ARG A 43 -31.61 -13.31 11.48
N THR A 44 -31.91 -13.94 10.34
CA THR A 44 -30.87 -14.37 9.38
C THR A 44 -30.20 -13.18 8.72
N VAL A 45 -30.97 -12.14 8.41
CA VAL A 45 -30.47 -10.86 7.86
C VAL A 45 -29.51 -10.17 8.84
N ILE A 46 -29.83 -10.16 10.14
CA ILE A 46 -28.92 -9.58 11.15
C ILE A 46 -27.61 -10.38 11.21
N TRP A 47 -27.68 -11.72 11.29
CA TRP A 47 -26.49 -12.55 11.35
C TRP A 47 -25.61 -12.39 10.11
N SER A 48 -26.22 -12.34 8.93
CA SER A 48 -25.49 -12.16 7.70
C SER A 48 -24.84 -10.78 7.59
N ALA A 49 -25.53 -9.74 8.07
CA ALA A 49 -24.97 -8.39 8.17
C ALA A 49 -23.76 -8.35 9.13
N LEU A 50 -23.86 -9.03 10.29
CA LEU A 50 -22.75 -9.12 11.25
C LEU A 50 -21.52 -9.80 10.64
N VAL A 51 -21.71 -10.87 9.86
CA VAL A 51 -20.61 -11.54 9.13
C VAL A 51 -19.96 -10.58 8.13
N GLY A 52 -20.77 -9.90 7.31
CA GLY A 52 -20.27 -8.92 6.34
C GLY A 52 -19.48 -7.79 7.00
N ILE A 53 -20.04 -7.17 8.05
CA ILE A 53 -19.38 -6.10 8.81
C ILE A 53 -18.09 -6.60 9.46
N SER A 54 -18.08 -7.83 9.99
CA SER A 54 -16.87 -8.41 10.57
C SER A 54 -15.75 -8.55 9.53
N VAL A 55 -16.08 -8.97 8.31
CA VAL A 55 -15.12 -9.02 7.19
C VAL A 55 -14.64 -7.61 6.81
N PHE A 56 -15.53 -6.63 6.75
CA PHE A 56 -15.18 -5.23 6.49
C PHE A 56 -14.17 -4.70 7.52
N LEU A 57 -14.46 -4.92 8.80
CA LEU A 57 -13.59 -4.50 9.91
C LEU A 57 -12.24 -5.21 9.86
N PHE A 58 -12.22 -6.52 9.57
CA PHE A 58 -10.98 -7.27 9.40
C PHE A 58 -10.12 -6.67 8.28
N ILE A 59 -10.70 -6.42 7.11
CA ILE A 59 -9.97 -5.88 5.97
C ILE A 59 -9.46 -4.46 6.25
N THR A 60 -10.28 -3.59 6.83
CA THR A 60 -9.94 -2.17 7.04
C THR A 60 -9.06 -1.91 8.25
N LEU A 61 -9.18 -2.68 9.34
CA LEU A 61 -8.40 -2.47 10.58
C LEU A 61 -7.16 -3.35 10.68
N ILE A 62 -7.17 -4.53 10.06
CA ILE A 62 -6.09 -5.50 10.19
C ILE A 62 -5.28 -5.56 8.90
N TYR A 63 -5.92 -5.90 7.78
CA TYR A 63 -5.21 -6.15 6.52
C TYR A 63 -4.59 -4.87 5.94
N TYR A 64 -5.41 -3.87 5.61
CA TYR A 64 -4.90 -2.69 4.91
C TYR A 64 -3.89 -1.87 5.72
N PRO A 65 -4.03 -1.64 7.03
CA PRO A 65 -3.02 -0.89 7.78
C PRO A 65 -1.62 -1.52 7.76
N ASN A 66 -1.52 -2.83 7.50
CA ASN A 66 -0.23 -3.52 7.37
C ASN A 66 0.37 -3.37 5.96
N VAL A 67 -0.47 -3.30 4.92
CA VAL A 67 -0.03 -3.34 3.52
C VAL A 67 -0.04 -1.95 2.85
N LEU A 68 -0.72 -0.96 3.45
CA LEU A 68 -0.97 0.36 2.85
C LEU A 68 0.30 1.05 2.36
N GLN A 69 1.35 1.01 3.19
CA GLN A 69 2.63 1.66 2.90
C GLN A 69 3.37 0.98 1.76
N ASP A 70 3.24 -0.33 1.57
CA ASP A 70 3.91 -1.04 0.48
C ASP A 70 3.17 -0.83 -0.84
N GLU A 71 1.83 -0.81 -0.79
CA GLU A 71 1.02 -0.65 -1.99
C GLU A 71 0.91 0.78 -2.47
N PHE A 72 0.72 1.74 -1.58
CA PHE A 72 0.40 3.12 -1.95
C PHE A 72 1.57 4.06 -1.73
N ASN A 73 2.82 3.58 -1.84
CA ASN A 73 4.01 4.38 -1.56
C ASN A 73 4.33 5.47 -2.61
N TYR A 74 3.44 6.44 -2.74
CA TYR A 74 3.63 7.56 -3.63
C TYR A 74 4.56 8.59 -3.01
N PHE A 75 5.51 9.04 -3.82
CA PHE A 75 6.25 10.25 -3.54
C PHE A 75 6.71 10.92 -4.83
N THR A 76 6.94 12.22 -4.76
CA THR A 76 7.49 13.02 -5.85
C THR A 76 8.74 13.74 -5.40
N ILE A 77 9.68 13.86 -6.31
CA ILE A 77 10.90 14.63 -6.14
C ILE A 77 10.82 15.78 -7.15
N SER A 78 10.68 16.98 -6.62
CA SER A 78 10.76 18.23 -7.37
C SER A 78 12.16 18.84 -7.23
N ASP A 79 12.40 19.99 -7.86
CA ASP A 79 13.71 20.65 -7.83
C ASP A 79 14.07 21.26 -6.46
N GLN A 80 13.06 21.44 -5.60
CA GLN A 80 13.21 22.10 -4.30
C GLN A 80 12.80 21.21 -3.12
N GLU A 81 11.91 20.25 -3.34
CA GLU A 81 11.31 19.46 -2.27
C GLU A 81 10.97 18.03 -2.70
N ILE A 82 10.86 17.16 -1.68
CA ILE A 82 10.33 15.81 -1.78
C ILE A 82 8.97 15.80 -1.08
N ILE A 83 7.95 15.34 -1.79
CA ILE A 83 6.57 15.23 -1.30
C ILE A 83 6.23 13.75 -1.14
N PHE A 84 5.77 13.32 0.03
CA PHE A 84 5.45 11.91 0.30
C PHE A 84 4.32 11.79 1.34
N TYR A 85 3.66 10.63 1.41
CA TYR A 85 2.64 10.39 2.44
C TYR A 85 3.26 10.05 3.79
N ASP A 86 2.73 10.68 4.85
CA ASP A 86 3.09 10.31 6.23
C ASP A 86 2.23 9.16 6.73
N TYR A 87 2.80 7.97 6.68
CA TYR A 87 2.10 6.77 7.15
C TYR A 87 2.01 6.66 8.67
N GLY A 88 2.90 7.32 9.41
CA GLY A 88 2.91 7.35 10.88
C GLY A 88 2.58 6.03 11.57
N ASP A 89 1.68 6.10 12.55
CA ASP A 89 1.22 4.96 13.33
C ASP A 89 0.02 4.22 12.69
N ARG A 90 -0.38 3.09 13.27
CA ARG A 90 -1.49 2.28 12.74
C ARG A 90 -2.80 3.08 12.65
N TYR A 91 -3.03 3.99 13.58
CA TYR A 91 -4.22 4.84 13.58
C TYR A 91 -4.21 5.84 12.43
N GLN A 92 -3.06 6.47 12.15
CA GLN A 92 -2.89 7.33 10.98
C GLN A 92 -3.05 6.55 9.68
N LYS A 93 -2.51 5.34 9.56
CA LYS A 93 -2.75 4.46 8.39
C LYS A 93 -4.23 4.17 8.17
N PHE A 94 -4.97 3.90 9.24
CA PHE A 94 -6.42 3.74 9.16
C PHE A 94 -7.10 5.03 8.69
N LYS A 95 -6.76 6.19 9.28
CA LYS A 95 -7.31 7.49 8.86
C LYS A 95 -7.02 7.79 7.38
N LEU A 96 -5.81 7.50 6.91
CA LEU A 96 -5.40 7.66 5.52
C LEU A 96 -6.31 6.88 4.58
N LEU A 97 -6.67 5.65 4.93
CA LEU A 97 -7.56 4.81 4.14
C LEU A 97 -8.92 5.48 3.87
N PHE A 98 -9.45 6.23 4.83
CA PHE A 98 -10.71 6.99 4.70
C PHE A 98 -10.54 8.35 4.03
N LEU A 99 -9.35 8.94 4.08
CA LEU A 99 -9.06 10.18 3.36
C LEU A 99 -8.81 9.94 1.87
N GLY A 100 -8.27 8.78 1.51
CA GLY A 100 -8.03 8.39 0.12
C GLY A 100 -7.18 9.43 -0.61
N ASN A 101 -7.75 10.07 -1.62
CA ASN A 101 -7.06 11.10 -2.41
C ASN A 101 -6.73 12.38 -1.61
N ASN A 102 -7.40 12.61 -0.47
CA ASN A 102 -7.19 13.78 0.40
C ASN A 102 -6.22 13.47 1.55
N ALA A 103 -5.42 12.42 1.42
CA ALA A 103 -4.40 12.09 2.40
C ALA A 103 -3.38 13.25 2.54
N PRO A 104 -3.02 13.63 3.79
CA PRO A 104 -2.03 14.67 4.01
C PRO A 104 -0.67 14.25 3.47
N GLU A 105 -0.04 15.15 2.73
CA GLU A 105 1.30 14.99 2.19
C GLU A 105 2.30 15.74 3.08
N LYS A 106 3.47 15.13 3.31
CA LYS A 106 4.61 15.78 3.96
C LYS A 106 5.58 16.29 2.90
N HIS A 107 6.13 17.45 3.18
CA HIS A 107 7.07 18.15 2.32
C HIS A 107 8.42 18.26 3.03
N ILE A 108 9.50 17.89 2.34
CA ILE A 108 10.87 18.06 2.81
C ILE A 108 11.65 18.83 1.77
N LYS A 109 12.25 19.96 2.17
CA LYS A 109 13.13 20.71 1.27
C LYS A 109 14.41 19.93 1.06
N LEU A 110 14.93 19.93 -0.16
CA LEU A 110 16.19 19.26 -0.49
C LEU A 110 17.38 19.83 0.30
N ALA A 111 17.31 21.12 0.65
CA ALA A 111 18.31 21.79 1.50
C ALA A 111 18.36 21.24 2.94
N ASP A 112 17.28 20.62 3.43
CA ASP A 112 17.23 20.03 4.78
C ASP A 112 17.75 18.59 4.80
N ILE A 113 18.18 18.05 3.65
CA ILE A 113 18.74 16.71 3.51
C ILE A 113 20.25 16.81 3.68
N LYS A 114 20.78 16.10 4.68
CA LYS A 114 22.21 16.01 4.98
C LYS A 114 22.89 14.89 4.19
N ASN A 115 22.21 13.76 4.02
CA ASN A 115 22.73 12.62 3.27
C ASN A 115 21.61 11.89 2.52
N VAL A 116 21.93 11.36 1.35
CA VAL A 116 21.03 10.50 0.56
C VAL A 116 21.80 9.32 -0.01
N ARG A 117 21.24 8.13 0.13
CA ARG A 117 21.76 6.91 -0.49
C ARG A 117 20.63 6.02 -1.01
N ILE A 118 20.93 5.29 -2.07
CA ILE A 118 20.07 4.19 -2.53
C ILE A 118 20.39 2.96 -1.68
N VAL A 119 19.36 2.30 -1.16
CA VAL A 119 19.47 1.09 -0.35
C VAL A 119 18.70 -0.03 -1.03
N GLY A 120 19.32 -1.21 -1.11
CA GLY A 120 18.70 -2.46 -1.57
C GLY A 120 19.65 -3.33 -2.40
N LYS A 121 19.30 -4.60 -2.58
CA LYS A 121 20.13 -5.56 -3.34
C LYS A 121 19.90 -5.39 -4.84
N ASN A 122 20.94 -5.51 -5.68
CA ASN A 122 20.80 -5.41 -7.15
C ASN A 122 20.04 -6.60 -7.77
N GLU A 123 20.02 -7.75 -7.11
CA GLU A 123 19.32 -8.93 -7.57
C GLU A 123 17.88 -8.95 -7.06
N ILE A 124 16.91 -9.15 -7.97
CA ILE A 124 15.50 -9.32 -7.63
C ILE A 124 15.23 -10.80 -7.41
N LYS A 125 14.98 -11.20 -6.17
CA LYS A 125 14.43 -12.51 -5.86
C LYS A 125 12.96 -12.54 -6.29
N LYS A 126 12.71 -12.97 -7.52
CA LYS A 126 11.37 -13.30 -7.98
C LYS A 126 11.01 -14.68 -7.45
N ILE A 127 9.91 -14.78 -6.72
CA ILE A 127 9.37 -16.08 -6.32
C ILE A 127 8.70 -16.69 -7.55
N SER A 128 9.26 -17.78 -8.10
CA SER A 128 8.56 -18.59 -9.11
C SER A 128 7.79 -19.72 -8.41
N PHE A 129 6.46 -19.70 -8.48
CA PHE A 129 5.66 -20.87 -8.10
C PHE A 129 5.35 -21.72 -9.34
N PRO A 130 5.39 -23.06 -9.23
CA PRO A 130 5.26 -23.97 -10.37
C PRO A 130 3.82 -24.20 -10.88
N LEU A 131 2.80 -23.53 -10.34
CA LEU A 131 1.40 -23.78 -10.70
C LEU A 131 0.77 -22.57 -11.41
N PRO A 132 -0.01 -22.78 -12.49
CA PRO A 132 -0.83 -21.72 -13.05
C PRO A 132 -2.03 -21.53 -12.13
N PHE A 133 -2.33 -20.29 -11.70
CA PHE A 133 -3.69 -19.74 -11.47
C PHE A 133 -3.81 -18.68 -10.34
N ASP A 134 -4.77 -17.76 -10.62
CA ASP A 134 -5.50 -16.77 -9.83
C ASP A 134 -4.88 -15.37 -9.57
N MET A 135 -5.66 -14.33 -9.88
CA MET A 135 -5.37 -12.91 -9.71
C MET A 135 -4.99 -12.54 -8.28
N MET A 136 -5.54 -13.26 -7.29
CA MET A 136 -5.17 -13.09 -5.88
C MET A 136 -3.68 -13.44 -5.65
N HIS A 137 -3.16 -14.48 -6.28
CA HIS A 137 -1.74 -14.84 -6.14
C HIS A 137 -0.82 -13.80 -6.75
N ILE A 138 -1.18 -13.22 -7.91
CA ILE A 138 -0.40 -12.14 -8.53
C ILE A 138 -0.31 -10.93 -7.59
N TYR A 139 -1.41 -10.62 -6.90
CA TYR A 139 -1.47 -9.52 -5.95
C TYR A 139 -0.59 -9.78 -4.71
N PHE A 140 -0.71 -10.94 -4.06
CA PHE A 140 0.13 -11.32 -2.92
C PHE A 140 1.61 -11.49 -3.30
N MET A 141 1.90 -12.02 -4.49
CA MET A 141 3.26 -12.17 -5.02
C MET A 141 3.96 -10.81 -5.12
N GLY A 142 3.25 -9.77 -5.56
CA GLY A 142 3.77 -8.40 -5.58
C GLY A 142 4.20 -7.94 -4.19
N ILE A 143 3.33 -8.05 -3.19
CA ILE A 143 3.61 -7.61 -1.80
C ILE A 143 4.79 -8.39 -1.20
N ILE A 144 4.78 -9.72 -1.32
CA ILE A 144 5.86 -10.56 -0.78
C ILE A 144 7.18 -10.23 -1.48
N SER A 145 7.17 -10.03 -2.80
CA SER A 145 8.37 -9.65 -3.54
C SER A 145 8.89 -8.27 -3.13
N MET A 146 8.02 -7.33 -2.77
CA MET A 146 8.43 -6.01 -2.23
C MET A 146 9.14 -6.17 -0.89
N HIS A 147 8.60 -7.01 -0.01
CA HIS A 147 9.18 -7.25 1.30
C HIS A 147 10.54 -7.97 1.23
N LEU A 148 10.69 -8.92 0.32
CA LEU A 148 11.94 -9.67 0.14
C LEU A 148 13.02 -8.89 -0.61
N ASN A 149 12.63 -7.88 -1.38
CA ASN A 149 13.53 -7.06 -2.19
C ASN A 149 13.38 -5.57 -1.84
N PRO A 150 13.73 -5.15 -0.61
CA PRO A 150 13.67 -3.75 -0.24
C PRO A 150 14.61 -2.96 -1.16
N PHE A 151 14.05 -1.94 -1.81
CA PHE A 151 14.79 -1.02 -2.67
C PHE A 151 14.20 0.38 -2.53
N GLY A 152 15.03 1.37 -2.23
CA GLY A 152 14.57 2.67 -1.76
C GLY A 152 15.66 3.72 -1.63
N PHE A 153 15.25 4.93 -1.28
CA PHE A 153 16.14 5.99 -0.82
C PHE A 153 16.12 6.04 0.70
N GLU A 154 17.29 6.11 1.32
CA GLU A 154 17.44 6.48 2.72
C GLU A 154 17.97 7.90 2.78
N LEU A 155 17.17 8.78 3.39
CA LEU A 155 17.46 10.19 3.61
C LEU A 155 17.82 10.39 5.08
N GLU A 156 18.91 11.09 5.34
CA GLU A 156 19.25 11.63 6.65
C GLU A 156 19.06 13.13 6.59
N LEU A 157 18.19 13.67 7.43
CA LEU A 157 17.94 15.11 7.54
C LEU A 157 18.97 15.77 8.46
N VAL A 158 19.14 17.09 8.35
CA VAL A 158 20.06 17.87 9.19
C VAL A 158 19.73 17.76 10.68
N ASN A 159 18.45 17.57 11.03
CA ASN A 159 17.99 17.34 12.41
C ASN A 159 18.25 15.90 12.93
N GLY A 160 18.89 15.03 12.14
CA GLY A 160 19.19 13.65 12.49
C GLY A 160 18.06 12.65 12.23
N GLN A 161 16.89 13.11 11.77
CA GLN A 161 15.79 12.22 11.39
C GLN A 161 16.15 11.43 10.13
N LYS A 162 15.88 10.12 10.15
CA LYS A 162 16.04 9.23 8.99
C LYS A 162 14.70 8.89 8.37
N ILE A 163 14.63 8.97 7.05
CA ILE A 163 13.41 8.73 6.27
C ILE A 163 13.73 7.73 5.17
N TYR A 164 12.90 6.70 5.06
CA TYR A 164 13.03 5.69 4.03
C TYR A 164 11.89 5.80 3.02
N LEU A 165 12.23 6.01 1.75
CA LEU A 165 11.30 6.07 0.63
C LEU A 165 11.48 4.82 -0.24
N SER A 166 10.56 3.86 -0.10
CA SER A 166 10.59 2.61 -0.89
C SER A 166 10.15 2.83 -2.34
N ILE A 167 10.94 2.31 -3.28
CA ILE A 167 10.62 2.17 -4.71
C ILE A 167 10.54 0.69 -5.11
N ALA A 168 10.44 -0.21 -4.12
CA ALA A 168 10.41 -1.66 -4.34
C ALA A 168 9.27 -2.07 -5.28
N ARG A 169 8.11 -1.43 -5.15
CA ARG A 169 6.94 -1.63 -6.02
C ARG A 169 7.31 -1.40 -7.49
N ASP A 170 7.80 -0.20 -7.81
CA ASP A 170 8.11 0.20 -9.18
C ASP A 170 9.19 -0.72 -9.76
N ARG A 171 10.18 -1.11 -8.95
CA ARG A 171 11.23 -2.02 -9.38
C ARG A 171 10.76 -3.44 -9.69
N ILE A 172 9.73 -3.96 -9.00
CA ILE A 172 9.20 -5.31 -9.28
C ILE A 172 8.46 -5.34 -10.61
N TYR A 173 7.73 -4.27 -10.94
CA TYR A 173 6.96 -4.19 -12.19
C TYR A 173 7.82 -3.68 -13.37
N HIS A 174 8.78 -2.78 -13.13
CA HIS A 174 9.61 -2.11 -14.14
C HIS A 174 11.07 -1.94 -13.68
N SER A 175 11.85 -3.03 -13.64
CA SER A 175 13.15 -3.05 -12.95
C SER A 175 14.24 -2.16 -13.56
N GLU A 176 14.39 -2.17 -14.89
CA GLU A 176 15.44 -1.41 -15.58
C GLU A 176 15.14 0.10 -15.55
N ASP A 177 13.93 0.48 -15.97
CA ASP A 177 13.47 1.88 -15.95
C ASP A 177 13.55 2.50 -14.55
N THR A 178 13.16 1.73 -13.51
CA THR A 178 13.20 2.22 -12.12
C THR A 178 14.62 2.48 -11.65
N SER A 179 15.60 1.67 -12.06
CA SER A 179 16.99 1.83 -11.63
C SER A 179 17.65 3.07 -12.27
N ILE A 180 17.34 3.32 -13.54
CA ILE A 180 17.77 4.53 -14.26
C ILE A 180 17.16 5.76 -13.60
N LYS A 181 15.84 5.75 -13.43
CA LYS A 181 15.10 6.86 -12.81
C LYS A 181 15.52 7.13 -11.36
N ALA A 182 15.85 6.07 -10.61
CA ALA A 182 16.35 6.23 -9.24
C ALA A 182 17.74 6.88 -9.19
N THR A 183 18.60 6.56 -10.16
CA THR A 183 19.93 7.18 -10.29
C THR A 183 19.82 8.66 -10.69
N GLU A 184 18.91 8.99 -11.61
CA GLU A 184 18.60 10.37 -11.97
C GLU A 184 18.10 11.17 -10.75
N ALA A 185 17.15 10.61 -10.00
CA ALA A 185 16.65 11.22 -8.77
C ALA A 185 17.75 11.44 -7.72
N LEU A 186 18.65 10.47 -7.52
CA LEU A 186 19.77 10.61 -6.60
C LEU A 186 20.70 11.77 -6.99
N ASN A 187 21.01 11.90 -8.28
CA ASN A 187 21.87 12.96 -8.79
C ASN A 187 21.20 14.34 -8.64
N MET A 188 19.90 14.44 -8.91
CA MET A 188 19.13 15.66 -8.69
C MET A 188 19.16 16.10 -7.23
N ILE A 189 18.94 15.16 -6.29
CA ILE A 189 18.98 15.48 -4.85
C ILE A 189 20.37 15.97 -4.46
N LYS A 190 21.44 15.23 -4.84
CA LYS A 190 22.83 15.58 -4.48
C LYS A 190 23.26 16.95 -4.99
N GLN A 191 22.87 17.33 -6.20
CA GLN A 191 23.19 18.64 -6.77
C GLN A 191 22.53 19.82 -6.03
N ARG A 192 21.44 19.56 -5.30
CA ARG A 192 20.64 20.59 -4.60
C ARG A 192 20.82 20.59 -3.08
N MET A 193 21.63 19.65 -2.57
CA MET A 193 22.02 19.59 -1.16
C MET A 193 23.20 20.50 -0.82
N SER A 194 24.01 20.93 -1.81
CA SER A 194 25.13 21.86 -1.62
C SER A 194 24.67 23.31 -1.55
#